data_AF-A0A021VQH4-F1
#
_entry.id   AF-A0A021VQH4-F1
#
_cell.length_a   1.000
_cell.length_b   1.000
_cell.length_c   1.000
_cell.angle_alpha   90.00
_cell.angle_beta   90.00
_cell.angle_gamma   90.00
#
_symmetry.space_group_name_H-M   'P 1'
#
loop_
_entity.id
_entity.type
_entity.pdbx_description
1 polymer ?
#
loop_
_entity_poly.entity_id
_entity_poly.type
_entity_poly.pdbx_seq_one_letter_code
_entity_poly.pdbx_strand_id
1 'polypeptide(L)' 'MGDVAALPLGRSVALPDVRGDRALQVTWHDDRGVVVVSLWRDGRCAGTVRLDPAEAAAMIAALGEGLERHERRARGPRSA' A
#
# COMPACT_ATOMS: atom_id res chain seq x y z
N MET A 1 -9.04 20.71 -7.73
CA MET A 1 -7.68 20.23 -7.40
C MET A 1 -7.58 20.22 -5.88
N GLY A 2 -8.03 19.13 -5.24
CA GLY A 2 -7.98 19.01 -3.78
C GLY A 2 -6.63 18.41 -3.40
N ASP A 3 -5.81 19.20 -2.70
CA ASP A 3 -4.56 18.72 -2.14
C ASP A 3 -4.87 17.62 -1.13
N VAL A 4 -4.28 16.44 -1.33
CA VAL A 4 -4.41 15.33 -0.40
C VAL A 4 -3.47 15.64 0.75
N ALA A 5 -3.99 16.36 1.75
CA ALA A 5 -3.25 16.66 2.97
C ALA A 5 -2.90 15.34 3.67
N ALA A 6 -1.65 14.90 3.53
CA ALA A 6 -1.09 13.83 4.34
C ALA A 6 -1.11 14.30 5.80
N LEU A 7 -2.07 13.78 6.59
CA LEU A 7 -2.08 13.99 8.02
C LEU A 7 -0.79 13.39 8.62
N PRO A 8 -0.08 14.09 9.53
CA PRO A 8 1.14 13.56 10.12
C PRO A 8 0.86 12.32 10.99
N LEU A 9 1.22 11.15 10.44
CA LEU A 9 1.96 9.98 10.96
C LEU A 9 1.82 9.68 12.47
N GLY A 10 1.28 8.52 12.88
CA GLY A 10 1.99 7.26 12.66
C GLY A 10 1.11 6.00 12.53
N ARG A 11 -0.18 6.17 12.22
CA ARG A 11 -1.08 5.03 11.97
C ARG A 11 -1.47 4.85 10.51
N SER A 12 -1.22 5.83 9.64
CA SER A 12 -1.60 5.74 8.23
C SER A 12 -0.49 6.11 7.24
N VAL A 13 -0.39 5.34 6.17
CA VAL A 13 0.54 5.57 5.04
C VAL A 13 -0.27 5.65 3.76
N ALA A 14 0.00 6.67 2.92
CA ALA A 14 -0.56 6.80 1.58
C ALA A 14 0.50 6.42 0.54
N LEU A 15 0.14 5.54 -0.38
CA LEU A 15 0.97 5.04 -1.48
C LEU A 15 0.33 5.53 -2.80
N PRO A 16 0.99 6.43 -3.55
CA PRO A 16 0.43 6.92 -4.80
C PRO A 16 0.40 5.83 -5.88
N ASP A 17 -0.66 5.82 -6.70
CA ASP A 17 -0.73 4.99 -7.89
C ASP A 17 0.18 5.56 -8.99
N VAL A 18 0.96 4.70 -9.65
CA VAL A 18 1.88 5.09 -10.74
C VAL A 18 1.17 5.73 -11.93
N ARG A 19 -0.13 5.49 -12.10
CA ARG A 19 -0.96 6.10 -13.16
C ARG A 19 -1.35 7.55 -12.86
N GLY A 20 -1.09 8.05 -11.64
CA GLY A 20 -1.70 9.27 -11.13
C GLY A 20 -3.16 9.05 -10.71
N ASP A 21 -3.83 10.10 -10.22
CA ASP A 21 -5.26 10.15 -9.82
C ASP A 21 -5.76 9.27 -8.66
N ARG A 22 -4.98 8.26 -8.27
CA ARG A 22 -5.31 7.31 -7.22
C ARG A 22 -4.21 7.18 -6.18
N ALA A 23 -4.62 6.75 -4.99
CA ALA A 23 -3.71 6.33 -3.94
C ALA A 23 -4.31 5.16 -3.16
N LEU A 24 -3.44 4.31 -2.62
CA LEU A 24 -3.80 3.32 -1.63
C LEU A 24 -3.41 3.86 -0.25
N GLN A 25 -4.34 3.88 0.70
CA GLN A 25 -4.06 4.30 2.07
C GLN A 25 -4.20 3.09 3.00
N VAL A 26 -3.16 2.83 3.77
CA VAL A 26 -3.12 1.82 4.84
C VAL A 26 -3.29 2.55 6.15
N THR A 27 -4.23 2.12 7.01
CA THR A 27 -4.47 2.71 8.34
C THR A 27 -4.61 1.63 9.41
N TRP A 28 -3.85 1.72 10.49
CA TRP A 28 -3.88 0.82 11.63
C TRP A 28 -4.87 1.30 12.69
N HIS A 29 -5.71 0.37 13.16
CA HIS A 29 -6.60 0.54 14.30
C HIS A 29 -6.25 -0.50 15.36
N ASP A 30 -5.17 -0.26 16.10
CA ASP A 30 -4.63 -1.20 17.11
C ASP A 30 -5.67 -1.59 18.17
N ASP A 31 -6.51 -0.63 18.57
CA ASP A 31 -7.62 -0.80 19.51
C ASP A 31 -8.69 -1.79 19.03
N ARG A 32 -8.75 -2.01 17.72
CA ARG A 32 -9.71 -2.90 17.06
C ARG A 32 -9.06 -4.12 16.44
N GLY A 33 -7.73 -4.23 16.50
CA GLY A 33 -6.97 -5.31 15.88
C GLY A 33 -7.16 -5.42 14.37
N VAL A 34 -7.35 -4.30 13.67
CA VAL A 34 -7.54 -4.31 12.20
C VAL A 34 -6.66 -3.31 11.48
N VAL A 35 -6.28 -3.66 10.26
CA VAL A 35 -5.67 -2.78 9.27
C VAL A 35 -6.69 -2.49 8.18
N VAL A 36 -6.90 -1.22 7.89
CA VAL A 36 -7.78 -0.78 6.83
C VAL A 36 -6.93 -0.41 5.62
N VAL A 37 -7.14 -1.12 4.51
CA VAL A 37 -6.55 -0.81 3.21
C VAL A 37 -7.64 -0.20 2.34
N SER A 38 -7.46 1.05 1.93
CA SER A 38 -8.47 1.80 1.20
C SER A 38 -7.93 2.35 -0.12
N LEU A 39 -8.75 2.28 -1.16
CA LEU A 39 -8.48 2.89 -2.45
C LEU A 39 -9.13 4.27 -2.49
N TRP A 40 -8.31 5.28 -2.78
CA TRP A 40 -8.74 6.67 -2.95
C TRP A 40 -8.61 7.08 -4.40
N ARG A 41 -9.61 7.81 -4.89
CA ARG A 41 -9.64 8.41 -6.23
C ARG A 41 -10.27 9.79 -6.13
N ASP A 42 -9.63 10.80 -6.72
CA ASP A 42 -10.13 12.18 -6.73
C ASP A 42 -10.51 12.70 -5.31
N GLY A 43 -9.72 12.33 -4.30
CA GLY A 43 -9.96 12.70 -2.90
C GLY A 43 -11.12 11.97 -2.20
N ARG A 44 -11.69 10.93 -2.83
CA ARG A 44 -12.78 10.12 -2.26
C ARG A 44 -12.38 8.66 -2.11
N CYS A 45 -12.79 8.03 -1.00
CA CYS A 45 -12.67 6.59 -0.83
C CYS A 45 -13.58 5.86 -1.83
N ALA A 46 -12.98 5.09 -2.72
CA ALA A 46 -13.64 4.29 -3.76
C ALA A 46 -13.83 2.82 -3.34
N GLY A 47 -13.08 2.35 -2.34
CA GLY A 47 -13.19 0.99 -1.82
C GLY A 47 -12.35 0.76 -0.58
N THR A 48 -12.70 -0.26 0.21
CA THR A 48 -12.00 -0.58 1.45
C THR A 48 -12.02 -2.08 1.72
N VAL A 49 -10.90 -2.59 2.22
CA VAL A 49 -10.75 -3.93 2.78
C VAL A 49 -10.24 -3.78 4.21
N ARG A 50 -10.78 -4.60 5.12
CA ARG A 50 -10.28 -4.72 6.50
C ARG A 50 -9.54 -6.04 6.59
N LEU A 51 -8.34 -6.00 7.11
CA LEU A 51 -7.49 -7.15 7.33
C LEU A 51 -7.26 -7.28 8.84
N ASP A 52 -7.27 -8.51 9.33
CA ASP A 52 -6.67 -8.84 10.63
C ASP A 52 -5.13 -8.82 10.52
N PRO A 53 -4.39 -8.96 11.65
CA PRO A 53 -2.93 -8.92 11.63
C PRO A 53 -2.29 -10.07 10.83
N ALA A 54 -2.91 -11.25 10.76
CA ALA A 54 -2.38 -12.39 10.02
C ALA A 54 -2.53 -12.18 8.51
N GLU A 55 -3.67 -11.64 8.07
CA GLU A 55 -3.93 -11.28 6.68
C GLU A 55 -3.05 -10.11 6.23
N ALA A 56 -2.82 -9.12 7.10
CA ALA A 56 -1.86 -8.05 6.85
C ALA A 56 -0.43 -8.60 6.69
N ALA A 57 -0.01 -9.55 7.53
CA ALA A 57 1.29 -10.21 7.40
C ALA A 57 1.40 -11.00 6.08
N ALA A 58 0.34 -11.71 5.68
CA ALA A 58 0.30 -12.43 4.41
C ALA A 58 0.43 -11.48 3.21
N MET A 59 -0.24 -10.32 3.26
CA MET A 59 -0.10 -9.28 2.23
C MET A 59 1.34 -8.76 2.14
N ILE A 60 2.00 -8.49 3.28
CA ILE A 60 3.40 -8.03 3.33
C ILE A 60 4.33 -9.09 2.72
N ALA A 61 4.14 -10.37 3.07
CA ALA A 61 4.93 -11.47 2.50
C ALA A 61 4.79 -11.54 0.98
N ALA A 62 3.55 -11.48 0.46
CA ALA A 62 3.29 -11.51 -0.98
C ALA A 62 3.97 -10.35 -1.74
N LEU A 63 3.97 -9.15 -1.15
CA LEU A 63 4.67 -7.98 -1.69
C LEU A 63 6.21 -8.18 -1.67
N GLY A 64 6.75 -8.66 -0.55
CA GLY A 64 8.18 -8.93 -0.39
C GLY A 64 8.71 -9.96 -1.40
N GLU A 65 8.00 -11.06 -1.59
CA GLU A 65 8.36 -12.07 -2.60
C GLU A 65 8.29 -11.53 -4.03
N GLY A 66 7.29 -10.68 -4.33
CA GLY A 66 7.17 -10.02 -5.62
C GLY A 66 8.35 -9.10 -5.91
N LEU A 67 8.77 -8.31 -4.93
CA LEU A 67 9.93 -7.44 -5.01
C LEU A 67 11.22 -8.26 -5.23
N GLU A 68 11.42 -9.33 -4.46
CA GLU A 68 12.59 -10.20 -4.62
C GLU A 68 12.65 -10.82 -6.03
N ARG A 69 11.52 -11.30 -6.56
CA ARG A 69 11.41 -11.80 -7.95
C ARG A 69 11.77 -10.72 -8.97
N HIS A 70 11.30 -9.49 -8.77
CA HIS A 70 11.60 -8.36 -9.65
C HIS A 70 13.10 -8.05 -9.67
N GLU A 71 13.70 -7.95 -8.49
CA GLU A 71 15.13 -7.67 -8.31
C GLU A 71 16.04 -8.73 -8.93
N ARG A 72 15.68 -10.02 -8.82
CA ARG A 72 16.42 -11.10 -9.49
C ARG A 72 16.39 -10.97 -11.00
N ARG A 73 15.28 -10.52 -11.60
CA ARG A 73 15.18 -10.28 -13.05
C ARG A 73 16.00 -9.07 -13.47
N ALA A 74 15.97 -7.99 -12.70
CA ALA A 74 16.75 -6.78 -12.96
C ALA A 74 18.28 -7.02 -12.88
N ARG A 75 18.71 -7.92 -11.99
CA ARG A 75 20.12 -8.35 -11.84
C ARG A 75 20.56 -9.46 -12.82
N GLY A 76 19.66 -9.96 -13.67
CA GLY A 76 20.01 -10.91 -14.72
C GLY A 76 21.13 -10.36 -15.61
N PRO A 77 21.93 -11.22 -16.29
CA PRO A 77 23.20 -10.83 -16.87
C PRO A 77 23.03 -9.60 -17.78
N ARG A 78 23.63 -8.48 -17.37
CA ARG A 78 23.87 -7.36 -18.28
C ARG A 78 24.83 -7.88 -19.33
N SER A 79 24.33 -8.20 -20.52
CA SER A 79 25.16 -8.49 -21.68
C SER A 79 26.17 -7.35 -21.84
N ALA A 80 27.45 -7.68 -21.66
CA ALA A 80 28.59 -6.81 -21.93
C ALA A 80 28.83 -6.73 -23.45
#